data_AF-A0A1Y1K1W7-F1
#
_entry.id   AF-A0A1Y1K1W7-F1
#
_cell.length_a   1.000
_cell.length_b   1.000
_cell.length_c   1.000
_cell.angle_alpha   90.00
_cell.angle_beta   90.00
_cell.angle_gamma   90.00
#
_symmetry.space_group_name_H-M   'P 1'
#
loop_
_entity.id
_entity.type
_entity.pdbx_description
1 polymer ?
#
loop_
_entity_poly.entity_id
_entity_poly.type
_entity_poly.pdbx_seq_one_letter_code
_entity_poly.pdbx_strand_id
1 'polypeptide(L)'
;MPKDKCSEDEKDLLHWYKSLSPLRVDIVGDFAGKELFAIHGDSLMLHCVTNARVDYTNGFQLLHAIFAVENFLQNLRRRGCNFHVVWFTDHEELCVPRDVSDALASGYRLTRAILIKHLKQDTGSTDPAERSISLQFESIQSYEFQEYLTQNAIHFFLSLDGQGIDTHSAANEIRYLKFVYYLAHKGYNLAIINNLEFVSSKVHASVCSPSLSGAPVQLEEIPRTPRIPVELICKWEVRQGTSLLDDSPWEDGEPFSSRDIVSLTGLSNTLLIDCRKSTKDCVVAFVIHLSVLRRLDLSQRSCKETTLSELQQSSFEDFFASFSNICTTIVEKVSFKELWDIFDLVDGRILRQILGCLQMSRYETHVD
;
A
#
# COMPACT_ATOMS: atom_id res chain seq x y z
N MET A 1 3.60 -31.06 -8.39
CA MET A 1 4.36 -30.18 -7.48
C MET A 1 5.84 -30.37 -7.74
N PRO A 2 6.56 -29.39 -8.30
CA PRO A 2 8.00 -29.37 -8.19
C PRO A 2 8.36 -28.88 -6.78
N LYS A 3 9.25 -29.58 -6.08
CA LYS A 3 9.93 -29.02 -4.91
C LYS A 3 10.86 -27.93 -5.43
N ASP A 4 10.64 -26.69 -5.04
CA ASP A 4 11.55 -25.57 -5.32
C ASP A 4 12.94 -25.93 -4.77
N LYS A 5 13.89 -26.16 -5.68
CA LYS A 5 15.31 -26.24 -5.33
C LYS A 5 15.76 -24.80 -5.09
N CYS A 6 15.99 -24.45 -3.83
CA CYS A 6 16.70 -23.22 -3.45
C CYS A 6 18.01 -23.15 -4.24
N SER A 7 18.18 -22.06 -5.02
CA SER A 7 19.36 -21.87 -5.86
C SER A 7 20.63 -21.74 -5.00
N GLU A 8 21.81 -21.99 -5.57
CA GLU A 8 23.05 -21.86 -4.79
C GLU A 8 23.25 -20.41 -4.29
N ASP A 9 22.87 -19.43 -5.13
CA ASP A 9 22.89 -18.00 -4.79
C ASP A 9 21.99 -17.65 -3.59
N GLU A 10 20.82 -18.27 -3.48
CA GLU A 10 19.92 -18.08 -2.33
C GLU A 10 20.50 -18.64 -1.04
N LYS A 11 21.19 -19.78 -1.10
CA LYS A 11 21.86 -20.36 0.08
C LYS A 11 23.02 -19.48 0.53
N ASP A 12 23.79 -18.95 -0.40
CA ASP A 12 24.88 -18.01 -0.11
C ASP A 12 24.35 -16.73 0.52
N LEU A 13 23.24 -16.20 0.01
CA LEU A 13 22.55 -15.04 0.58
C LEU A 13 22.07 -15.30 2.02
N LEU A 14 21.46 -16.46 2.26
CA LEU A 14 21.02 -16.87 3.60
C LEU A 14 22.20 -17.10 4.56
N HIS A 15 23.31 -17.67 4.07
CA HIS A 15 24.53 -17.85 4.85
C HIS A 15 25.16 -16.50 5.22
N TRP A 16 25.25 -15.58 4.25
CA TRP A 16 25.67 -14.21 4.49
C TRP A 16 24.80 -13.55 5.55
N TYR A 17 23.47 -13.64 5.43
CA TYR A 17 22.55 -13.04 6.39
C TYR A 17 22.78 -13.58 7.81
N LYS A 18 22.96 -14.90 7.94
CA LYS A 18 23.27 -15.56 9.23
C LYS A 18 24.63 -15.17 9.81
N SER A 19 25.57 -14.72 8.97
CA SER A 19 26.88 -14.25 9.41
C SER A 19 26.85 -12.82 9.97
N LEU A 20 25.75 -12.07 9.72
CA LEU A 20 25.59 -10.72 10.26
C LEU A 20 25.51 -10.78 11.79
N SER A 21 26.15 -9.80 12.42
CA SER A 21 26.12 -9.60 13.87
C SER A 21 25.45 -8.27 14.18
N PRO A 22 24.10 -8.18 14.08
CA PRO A 22 23.38 -6.93 14.29
C PRO A 22 23.57 -6.40 15.72
N LEU A 23 23.85 -5.12 15.86
CA LEU A 23 23.91 -4.44 17.16
C LEU A 23 22.57 -3.75 17.43
N ARG A 24 21.98 -3.98 18.61
CA ARG A 24 20.77 -3.26 19.03
C ARG A 24 21.17 -1.91 19.61
N VAL A 25 20.74 -0.83 18.98
CA VAL A 25 21.11 0.56 19.34
C VAL A 25 19.89 1.46 19.37
N ASP A 26 19.95 2.57 20.12
CA ASP A 26 19.02 3.69 19.94
C ASP A 26 19.40 4.45 18.67
N ILE A 27 18.59 4.35 17.60
CA ILE A 27 18.90 5.00 16.34
C ILE A 27 18.87 6.54 16.45
N VAL A 28 18.20 7.08 17.47
CA VAL A 28 18.17 8.52 17.72
C VAL A 28 19.38 8.94 18.55
N GLY A 29 19.56 8.36 19.73
CA GLY A 29 20.59 8.81 20.67
C GLY A 29 22.00 8.29 20.38
N ASP A 30 22.12 7.02 19.97
CA ASP A 30 23.40 6.30 19.96
C ASP A 30 23.99 6.11 18.56
N PHE A 31 23.17 6.21 17.51
CA PHE A 31 23.58 5.85 16.14
C PHE A 31 23.48 7.02 15.15
N ALA A 32 22.27 7.46 14.78
CA ALA A 32 22.08 8.39 13.66
C ALA A 32 21.83 9.84 14.09
N GLY A 33 21.35 10.12 15.30
CA GLY A 33 21.07 11.50 15.71
C GLY A 33 20.03 12.16 14.80
N LYS A 34 20.47 13.22 14.09
CA LYS A 34 19.68 13.97 13.10
C LYS A 34 20.07 13.67 11.66
N GLU A 35 20.98 12.73 11.44
CA GLU A 35 21.42 12.33 10.11
C GLU A 35 20.23 11.76 9.31
N LEU A 36 20.23 12.02 8.00
CA LEU A 36 19.19 11.56 7.11
C LEU A 36 19.32 10.05 6.89
N PHE A 37 18.21 9.32 7.01
CA PHE A 37 18.14 7.92 6.60
C PHE A 37 16.99 7.67 5.63
N ALA A 38 17.06 6.56 4.91
CA ALA A 38 16.02 6.17 3.96
C ALA A 38 15.23 4.97 4.52
N ILE A 39 13.90 5.01 4.40
CA ILE A 39 13.01 3.90 4.75
C ILE A 39 12.54 3.25 3.45
N HIS A 40 12.71 1.95 3.31
CA HIS A 40 12.15 1.22 2.19
C HIS A 40 10.62 1.16 2.31
N GLY A 41 9.90 1.76 1.35
CA GLY A 41 8.47 2.03 1.45
C GLY A 41 7.61 0.77 1.50
N ASP A 42 7.91 -0.23 0.67
CA ASP A 42 7.19 -1.50 0.67
C ASP A 42 7.40 -2.27 1.99
N SER A 43 8.60 -2.19 2.56
CA SER A 43 8.89 -2.70 3.91
C SER A 43 8.11 -1.97 4.99
N LEU A 44 8.07 -0.63 4.94
CA LEU A 44 7.32 0.20 5.89
C LEU A 44 5.83 -0.15 5.88
N MET A 45 5.22 -0.18 4.69
CA MET A 45 3.81 -0.51 4.53
C MET A 45 3.52 -1.87 5.14
N LEU A 46 4.26 -2.91 4.73
CA LEU A 46 4.00 -4.28 5.12
C LEU A 46 4.21 -4.50 6.63
N HIS A 47 5.25 -3.88 7.21
CA HIS A 47 5.47 -3.87 8.65
C HIS A 47 4.29 -3.25 9.41
N CYS A 48 3.84 -2.06 8.98
CA CYS A 48 2.78 -1.33 9.69
C CYS A 48 1.44 -2.06 9.62
N VAL A 49 1.03 -2.55 8.44
CA VAL A 49 -0.25 -3.25 8.30
C VAL A 49 -0.27 -4.58 9.05
N THR A 50 0.86 -5.29 9.10
CA THR A 50 1.00 -6.53 9.85
C THR A 50 0.93 -6.26 11.35
N ASN A 51 1.72 -5.31 11.86
CA ASN A 51 1.78 -5.01 13.29
C ASN A 51 0.48 -4.41 13.83
N ALA A 52 -0.20 -3.57 13.05
CA ALA A 52 -1.51 -3.03 13.40
C ALA A 52 -2.65 -4.05 13.23
N ARG A 53 -2.36 -5.24 12.66
CA ARG A 53 -3.34 -6.29 12.35
C ARG A 53 -4.50 -5.76 11.52
N VAL A 54 -4.17 -5.03 10.46
CA VAL A 54 -5.18 -4.47 9.56
C VAL A 54 -5.96 -5.63 8.93
N ASP A 55 -7.28 -5.56 9.01
CA ASP A 55 -8.18 -6.55 8.42
C ASP A 55 -8.28 -6.32 6.90
N TYR A 56 -7.43 -7.02 6.15
CA TYR A 56 -7.49 -7.06 4.68
C TYR A 56 -8.49 -8.09 4.16
N THR A 57 -8.61 -9.25 4.83
CA THR A 57 -9.35 -10.42 4.34
C THR A 57 -10.84 -10.13 4.17
N ASN A 58 -11.49 -9.62 5.21
CA ASN A 58 -12.92 -9.38 5.20
C ASN A 58 -13.23 -7.88 5.23
N GLY A 59 -12.42 -7.10 5.94
CA GLY A 59 -12.68 -5.68 6.14
C GLY A 59 -12.09 -4.74 5.10
N PHE A 60 -11.08 -5.17 4.32
CA PHE A 60 -10.22 -4.29 3.51
C PHE A 60 -10.07 -2.89 4.12
N GLN A 61 -9.61 -2.80 5.36
CA GLN A 61 -9.66 -1.57 6.15
C GLN A 61 -8.57 -0.58 5.72
N LEU A 62 -8.73 0.01 4.53
CA LEU A 62 -7.77 0.89 3.90
C LEU A 62 -7.41 2.08 4.79
N LEU A 63 -8.40 2.74 5.40
CA LEU A 63 -8.17 3.86 6.30
C LEU A 63 -7.28 3.46 7.50
N HIS A 64 -7.48 2.24 8.04
CA HIS A 64 -6.66 1.72 9.12
C HIS A 64 -5.22 1.44 8.65
N ALA A 65 -5.03 0.94 7.42
CA ALA A 65 -3.70 0.75 6.83
C ALA A 65 -2.93 2.08 6.70
N ILE A 66 -3.59 3.13 6.20
CA ILE A 66 -2.99 4.45 6.06
C ILE A 66 -2.63 5.02 7.44
N PHE A 67 -3.57 4.98 8.38
CA PHE A 67 -3.34 5.45 9.76
C PHE A 67 -2.19 4.70 10.45
N ALA A 68 -2.06 3.39 10.24
CA ALA A 68 -0.97 2.60 10.82
C ALA A 68 0.41 3.10 10.37
N VAL A 69 0.54 3.42 9.07
CA VAL A 69 1.79 3.98 8.51
C VAL A 69 2.02 5.40 9.00
N GLU A 70 1.01 6.27 8.97
CA GLU A 70 1.11 7.63 9.48
C GLU A 70 1.55 7.67 10.94
N ASN A 71 0.94 6.85 11.79
CA ASN A 71 1.28 6.76 13.20
C ASN A 71 2.72 6.28 13.41
N PHE A 72 3.20 5.32 12.62
CA PHE A 72 4.59 4.88 12.66
C PHE A 72 5.56 6.01 12.31
N LEU A 73 5.32 6.70 11.19
CA LEU A 73 6.14 7.82 10.73
C LEU A 73 6.09 9.01 11.70
N GLN A 74 4.94 9.29 12.29
CA GLN A 74 4.77 10.32 13.31
C GLN A 74 5.57 9.98 14.57
N ASN A 75 5.65 8.69 14.96
CA ASN A 75 6.47 8.25 16.08
C ASN A 75 7.97 8.44 15.84
N LEU A 76 8.45 8.30 14.60
CA LEU A 76 9.83 8.65 14.22
C LEU A 76 10.03 10.17 14.29
N ARG A 77 9.15 10.97 13.67
CA ARG A 77 9.25 12.44 13.67
C ARG A 77 9.25 13.03 15.08
N ARG A 78 8.37 12.56 15.96
CA ARG A 78 8.29 13.00 17.37
C ARG A 78 9.58 12.78 18.15
N ARG A 79 10.44 11.86 17.71
CA ARG A 79 11.74 11.55 18.32
C ARG A 79 12.91 12.21 17.58
N GLY A 80 12.62 13.10 16.62
CA GLY A 80 13.63 13.89 15.92
C GLY A 80 14.31 13.15 14.77
N CYS A 81 13.80 11.99 14.34
CA CYS A 81 14.32 11.29 13.18
C CYS A 81 14.12 12.11 11.90
N ASN A 82 15.16 12.17 11.07
CA ASN A 82 15.13 12.78 9.73
C ASN A 82 15.17 11.67 8.68
N PHE A 83 14.13 11.55 7.86
CA PHE A 83 14.01 10.44 6.92
C PHE A 83 13.26 10.77 5.64
N HIS A 84 13.60 10.02 4.59
CA HIS A 84 12.78 9.88 3.39
C HIS A 84 12.22 8.45 3.30
N VAL A 85 10.99 8.31 2.82
CA VAL A 85 10.37 7.04 2.43
C VAL A 85 10.62 6.85 0.93
N VAL A 86 11.35 5.79 0.59
CA VAL A 86 11.78 5.50 -0.78
C VAL A 86 11.02 4.30 -1.34
N TRP A 87 10.38 4.49 -2.48
CA TRP A 87 9.61 3.48 -3.21
C TRP A 87 10.28 3.14 -4.52
N PHE A 88 10.19 1.88 -4.94
CA PHE A 88 10.68 1.44 -6.26
C PHE A 88 9.56 0.83 -7.08
N THR A 89 9.43 1.25 -8.33
CA THR A 89 8.35 0.81 -9.21
C THR A 89 8.38 -0.71 -9.46
N ASP A 90 9.58 -1.28 -9.61
CA ASP A 90 9.83 -2.72 -9.76
C ASP A 90 9.67 -3.55 -8.46
N HIS A 91 9.60 -2.90 -7.29
CA HIS A 91 9.37 -3.55 -5.99
C HIS A 91 7.89 -3.72 -5.62
N GLU A 92 6.96 -3.34 -6.50
CA GLU A 92 5.53 -3.40 -6.22
C GLU A 92 5.05 -4.75 -5.68
N GLU A 93 5.58 -5.85 -6.18
CA GLU A 93 5.18 -7.19 -5.76
C GLU A 93 5.66 -7.54 -4.33
N LEU A 94 6.57 -6.74 -3.73
CA LEU A 94 7.02 -6.92 -2.35
C LEU A 94 5.96 -6.50 -1.32
N CYS A 95 4.97 -5.68 -1.71
CA CYS A 95 3.88 -5.29 -0.82
C CYS A 95 2.80 -6.38 -0.67
N VAL A 96 2.89 -7.47 -1.45
CA VAL A 96 1.85 -8.51 -1.52
C VAL A 96 2.30 -9.75 -0.74
N PRO A 97 1.54 -10.20 0.27
CA PRO A 97 1.80 -11.47 0.95
C PRO A 97 1.67 -12.68 0.02
N ARG A 98 2.23 -13.84 0.41
CA ARG A 98 2.09 -15.08 -0.38
C ARG A 98 0.66 -15.62 -0.27
N ASP A 99 0.23 -16.34 -1.31
CA ASP A 99 -0.96 -17.20 -1.28
C ASP A 99 -2.27 -16.47 -0.93
N VAL A 100 -2.28 -15.15 -1.09
CA VAL A 100 -3.50 -14.34 -1.01
C VAL A 100 -4.25 -14.42 -2.33
N SER A 101 -5.58 -14.26 -2.29
CA SER A 101 -6.38 -14.18 -3.51
C SER A 101 -6.01 -12.96 -4.36
N ASP A 102 -6.31 -13.01 -5.66
CA ASP A 102 -6.05 -11.90 -6.59
C ASP A 102 -6.73 -10.60 -6.15
N ALA A 103 -7.90 -10.71 -5.50
CA ALA A 103 -8.62 -9.59 -4.91
C ALA A 103 -7.80 -8.91 -3.80
N LEU A 104 -7.27 -9.70 -2.86
CA LEU A 104 -6.43 -9.18 -1.78
C LEU A 104 -5.13 -8.63 -2.33
N ALA A 105 -4.47 -9.35 -3.24
CA ALA A 105 -3.27 -8.88 -3.90
C ALA A 105 -3.48 -7.51 -4.56
N SER A 106 -4.57 -7.36 -5.32
CA SER A 106 -4.92 -6.08 -5.96
C SER A 106 -5.19 -4.99 -4.93
N GLY A 107 -5.79 -5.34 -3.79
CA GLY A 107 -5.99 -4.45 -2.66
C GLY A 107 -4.68 -3.96 -2.00
N TYR A 108 -3.68 -4.81 -1.83
CA TYR A 108 -2.35 -4.40 -1.37
C TYR A 108 -1.71 -3.40 -2.32
N ARG A 109 -1.77 -3.65 -3.64
CA ARG A 109 -1.24 -2.71 -4.66
C ARG A 109 -2.00 -1.38 -4.68
N LEU A 110 -3.32 -1.41 -4.50
CA LEU A 110 -4.11 -0.19 -4.36
C LEU A 110 -3.70 0.60 -3.12
N THR A 111 -3.55 -0.07 -1.97
CA THR A 111 -3.07 0.58 -0.73
C THR A 111 -1.72 1.25 -0.96
N ARG A 112 -0.79 0.53 -1.59
CA ARG A 112 0.54 1.04 -1.93
C ARG A 112 0.47 2.31 -2.79
N ALA A 113 -0.31 2.30 -3.88
CA ALA A 113 -0.45 3.45 -4.75
C ALA A 113 -1.05 4.67 -4.02
N ILE A 114 -2.07 4.44 -3.19
CA ILE A 114 -2.70 5.47 -2.37
C ILE A 114 -1.69 6.03 -1.37
N LEU A 115 -0.93 5.17 -0.69
CA LEU A 115 0.04 5.57 0.32
C LEU A 115 1.20 6.39 -0.28
N ILE A 116 1.75 5.94 -1.41
CA ILE A 116 2.79 6.69 -2.15
C ILE A 116 2.31 8.11 -2.41
N LYS A 117 1.08 8.23 -2.92
CA LYS A 117 0.50 9.51 -3.30
C LYS A 117 0.14 10.37 -2.10
N HIS A 118 -0.46 9.77 -1.08
CA HIS A 118 -0.83 10.42 0.16
C HIS A 118 0.38 11.05 0.85
N LEU A 119 1.49 10.32 0.94
CA LEU A 119 2.74 10.82 1.54
C LEU A 119 3.51 11.80 0.64
N LYS A 120 3.17 11.89 -0.66
CA LYS A 120 3.73 12.88 -1.59
C LYS A 120 3.03 14.23 -1.51
N GLN A 121 1.82 14.29 -0.96
CA GLN A 121 1.08 15.53 -0.94
C GLN A 121 1.78 16.55 -0.06
N ASP A 122 1.97 17.74 -0.64
CA ASP A 122 2.44 18.91 0.09
C ASP A 122 1.37 19.27 1.12
N THR A 123 1.75 19.26 2.40
CA THR A 123 0.87 19.68 3.51
C THR A 123 0.60 21.18 3.49
N GLY A 124 1.13 21.92 2.50
CA GLY A 124 0.98 23.36 2.36
C GLY A 124 1.85 24.12 3.36
N SER A 125 2.81 23.43 3.98
CA SER A 125 3.70 24.04 4.96
C SER A 125 4.94 24.62 4.31
N THR A 126 5.30 25.82 4.76
CA THR A 126 6.52 26.51 4.35
C THR A 126 7.78 25.97 5.04
N ASP A 127 7.65 25.02 5.96
CA ASP A 127 8.80 24.40 6.64
C ASP A 127 9.55 23.48 5.66
N PRO A 128 10.86 23.68 5.41
CA PRO A 128 11.68 22.76 4.62
C PRO A 128 11.64 21.30 5.11
N ALA A 129 11.34 21.07 6.40
CA ALA A 129 11.14 19.74 6.99
C ALA A 129 9.81 19.08 6.62
N GLU A 130 8.88 19.82 6.01
CA GLU A 130 7.58 19.35 5.53
C GLU A 130 7.53 19.12 4.01
N ARG A 131 8.68 19.22 3.33
CA ARG A 131 8.83 18.70 1.96
C ARG A 131 8.38 17.24 1.89
N SER A 132 7.87 16.85 0.71
CA SER A 132 7.46 15.47 0.43
C SER A 132 8.52 14.47 0.89
N ILE A 133 8.21 13.74 1.95
CA ILE A 133 9.05 12.66 2.46
C ILE A 133 9.01 11.42 1.57
N SER A 134 8.06 11.35 0.63
CA SER A 134 7.83 10.18 -0.23
C SER A 134 8.49 10.38 -1.60
N LEU A 135 9.49 9.55 -1.89
CA LEU A 135 10.27 9.58 -3.13
C LEU A 135 10.09 8.25 -3.86
N GLN A 136 9.87 8.30 -5.17
CA GLN A 136 9.65 7.10 -5.98
C GLN A 136 10.62 7.07 -7.15
N PHE A 137 11.26 5.92 -7.34
CA PHE A 137 12.22 5.65 -8.41
C PHE A 137 11.78 4.41 -9.21
N GLU A 138 12.34 4.21 -10.39
CA GLU A 138 11.97 3.05 -11.21
C GLU A 138 12.48 1.74 -10.59
N SER A 139 13.77 1.73 -10.25
CA SER A 139 14.46 0.59 -9.64
C SER A 139 15.61 1.08 -8.77
N ILE A 140 16.18 0.17 -7.98
CA ILE A 140 17.37 0.48 -7.20
C ILE A 140 18.63 0.68 -8.07
N GLN A 141 18.56 0.32 -9.36
CA GLN A 141 19.63 0.52 -10.34
C GLN A 141 19.40 1.78 -11.21
N SER A 142 18.26 2.44 -11.06
CA SER A 142 17.91 3.64 -11.83
C SER A 142 18.90 4.79 -11.59
N TYR A 143 19.16 5.58 -12.62
CA TYR A 143 20.08 6.72 -12.55
C TYR A 143 19.62 7.74 -11.51
N GLU A 144 18.31 8.00 -11.47
CA GLU A 144 17.66 8.93 -10.55
C GLU A 144 17.87 8.53 -9.09
N PHE A 145 17.84 7.22 -8.79
CA PHE A 145 18.13 6.75 -7.44
C PHE A 145 19.62 6.88 -7.11
N GLN A 146 20.54 6.58 -8.04
CA GLN A 146 21.97 6.77 -7.81
C GLN A 146 22.32 8.26 -7.62
N GLU A 147 21.68 9.15 -8.37
CA GLU A 147 21.80 10.60 -8.20
C GLU A 147 21.27 11.03 -6.83
N TYR A 148 20.10 10.53 -6.43
CA TYR A 148 19.55 10.77 -5.09
C TYR A 148 20.54 10.36 -3.99
N LEU A 149 21.17 9.19 -4.08
CA LEU A 149 22.18 8.75 -3.11
C LEU A 149 23.45 9.60 -3.12
N THR A 150 23.81 10.18 -4.26
CA THR A 150 24.98 11.07 -4.37
C THR A 150 24.69 12.45 -3.78
N GLN A 151 23.47 12.94 -3.94
CA GLN A 151 23.04 14.26 -3.45
C GLN A 151 22.67 14.25 -1.96
N ASN A 152 22.32 13.09 -1.40
CA ASN A 152 21.86 12.95 -0.02
C ASN A 152 22.83 12.06 0.76
N ALA A 153 23.38 12.58 1.86
CA ALA A 153 24.22 11.80 2.77
C ALA A 153 23.35 10.82 3.59
N ILE A 154 22.94 9.71 2.96
CA ILE A 154 22.13 8.67 3.62
C ILE A 154 23.00 7.89 4.60
N HIS A 155 22.69 8.01 5.89
CA HIS A 155 23.45 7.37 6.96
C HIS A 155 23.21 5.85 7.04
N PHE A 156 21.95 5.45 6.86
CA PHE A 156 21.52 4.05 6.85
C PHE A 156 20.19 3.88 6.11
N PHE A 157 19.83 2.63 5.87
CA PHE A 157 18.51 2.25 5.38
C PHE A 157 17.73 1.46 6.43
N LEU A 158 16.44 1.79 6.60
CA LEU A 158 15.50 1.02 7.40
C LEU A 158 14.66 0.13 6.48
N SER A 159 14.73 -1.19 6.66
CA SER A 159 14.06 -2.16 5.79
C SER A 159 13.64 -3.41 6.55
N LEU A 160 12.71 -4.16 5.98
CA LEU A 160 12.51 -5.56 6.35
C LEU A 160 13.76 -6.36 5.96
N ASP A 161 14.07 -7.35 6.78
CA ASP A 161 15.08 -8.37 6.52
C ASP A 161 14.50 -9.65 5.92
N GLY A 162 13.18 -9.69 5.73
CA GLY A 162 12.46 -10.85 5.23
C GLY A 162 12.10 -11.89 6.30
N GLN A 163 12.58 -11.78 7.54
CA GLN A 163 12.32 -12.76 8.60
C GLN A 163 11.16 -12.38 9.52
N GLY A 164 10.50 -13.37 10.13
CA GLY A 164 9.59 -13.12 11.26
C GLY A 164 8.30 -12.37 10.96
N ILE A 165 7.97 -12.11 9.68
CA ILE A 165 6.60 -11.81 9.32
C ILE A 165 5.90 -13.14 9.02
N ASP A 166 5.11 -13.62 9.98
CA ASP A 166 4.45 -14.93 10.04
C ASP A 166 3.48 -15.27 8.88
N THR A 167 3.52 -14.54 7.75
CA THR A 167 2.62 -14.73 6.61
C THR A 167 3.27 -14.45 5.23
N HIS A 168 4.60 -14.36 5.13
CA HIS A 168 5.25 -14.03 3.85
C HIS A 168 6.09 -15.18 3.30
N SER A 169 5.99 -15.36 1.98
CA SER A 169 6.71 -16.37 1.20
C SER A 169 8.21 -16.31 1.48
N ALA A 170 8.87 -17.47 1.52
CA ALA A 170 10.32 -17.58 1.31
C ALA A 170 10.80 -16.78 0.07
N ALA A 171 9.96 -16.61 -0.96
CA ALA A 171 10.31 -15.81 -2.14
C ALA A 171 10.38 -14.29 -1.87
N ASN A 172 9.52 -13.73 -1.02
CA ASN A 172 9.61 -12.32 -0.63
C ASN A 172 10.73 -12.10 0.39
N GLU A 173 10.96 -13.07 1.27
CA GLU A 173 12.11 -13.08 2.18
C GLU A 173 13.41 -12.95 1.39
N ILE A 174 13.64 -13.82 0.40
CA ILE A 174 14.84 -13.74 -0.46
C ILE A 174 14.94 -12.38 -1.15
N ARG A 175 13.84 -11.78 -1.61
CA ARG A 175 13.89 -10.47 -2.28
C ARG A 175 14.26 -9.33 -1.33
N TYR A 176 13.68 -9.30 -0.13
CA TYR A 176 14.10 -8.35 0.90
C TYR A 176 15.57 -8.55 1.27
N LEU A 177 16.03 -9.80 1.38
CA LEU A 177 17.44 -10.11 1.60
C LEU A 177 18.33 -9.65 0.44
N LYS A 178 17.93 -9.83 -0.83
CA LYS A 178 18.68 -9.33 -1.99
C LYS A 178 18.81 -7.80 -1.95
N PHE A 179 17.74 -7.09 -1.58
CA PHE A 179 17.75 -5.64 -1.41
C PHE A 179 18.70 -5.20 -0.27
N VAL A 180 18.59 -5.82 0.90
CA VAL A 180 19.45 -5.57 2.06
C VAL A 180 20.91 -5.88 1.72
N TYR A 181 21.19 -6.99 1.02
CA TYR A 181 22.51 -7.35 0.53
C TYR A 181 23.11 -6.30 -0.41
N TYR A 182 22.32 -5.86 -1.39
CA TYR A 182 22.75 -4.83 -2.34
C TYR A 182 23.20 -3.55 -1.62
N LEU A 183 22.42 -3.07 -0.65
CA LEU A 183 22.74 -1.87 0.11
C LEU A 183 23.98 -2.07 0.99
N ALA A 184 24.12 -3.23 1.64
CA ALA A 184 25.30 -3.57 2.43
C ALA A 184 26.57 -3.53 1.58
N HIS A 185 26.49 -4.09 0.36
CA HIS A 185 27.61 -4.13 -0.58
C HIS A 185 27.94 -2.74 -1.15
N LYS A 186 26.96 -1.84 -1.21
CA LYS A 186 27.16 -0.42 -1.55
C LYS A 186 27.74 0.42 -0.40
N GLY A 187 27.97 -0.18 0.77
CA GLY A 187 28.61 0.50 1.90
C GLY A 187 27.64 1.13 2.90
N TYR A 188 26.34 0.85 2.81
CA TYR A 188 25.35 1.40 3.73
C TYR A 188 25.14 0.53 4.97
N ASN A 189 24.93 1.19 6.11
CA ASN A 189 24.40 0.54 7.30
C ASN A 189 22.91 0.21 7.10
N LEU A 190 22.46 -0.85 7.77
CA LEU A 190 21.10 -1.37 7.60
C LEU A 190 20.44 -1.56 8.96
N ALA A 191 19.34 -0.87 9.19
CA ALA A 191 18.48 -1.08 10.34
C ALA A 191 17.31 -2.01 9.97
N ILE A 192 17.05 -3.01 10.81
CA ILE A 192 15.97 -3.97 10.61
C ILE A 192 14.69 -3.42 11.24
N ILE A 193 13.65 -3.19 10.44
CA ILE A 193 12.40 -2.60 10.90
C ILE A 193 11.59 -3.56 11.79
N ASN A 194 11.75 -4.88 11.60
CA ASN A 194 10.97 -5.93 12.28
C ASN A 194 11.10 -5.87 13.80
N ASN A 195 12.26 -5.43 14.31
CA ASN A 195 12.54 -5.37 15.74
C ASN A 195 12.69 -3.94 16.27
N LEU A 196 12.16 -2.99 15.50
CA LEU A 196 12.10 -1.58 15.88
C LEU A 196 11.12 -1.40 17.03
N GLU A 197 11.58 -0.76 18.10
CA GLU A 197 10.79 -0.50 19.30
C GLU A 197 10.87 0.98 19.69
N PHE A 198 9.70 1.57 19.94
CA PHE A 198 9.58 2.92 20.45
C PHE A 198 9.54 2.89 21.98
N VAL A 199 10.56 3.46 22.65
CA VAL A 199 10.64 3.50 24.11
C VAL A 199 10.90 4.93 24.57
N SER A 200 9.88 5.61 25.09
CA SER A 200 9.96 7.03 25.49
C SER A 200 10.50 7.89 24.33
N SER A 201 11.64 8.56 24.49
CA SER A 201 12.30 9.37 23.45
C SER A 201 13.21 8.57 22.51
N LYS A 202 13.40 7.27 22.75
CA LYS A 202 14.33 6.40 22.02
C LYS A 202 13.63 5.58 20.95
N VAL A 203 14.40 5.19 19.93
CA VAL A 203 13.98 4.22 18.92
C VAL A 203 15.04 3.13 18.86
N HIS A 204 14.73 1.94 19.38
CA HIS A 204 15.68 0.83 19.36
C HIS A 204 15.50 -0.01 18.11
N ALA A 205 16.57 -0.26 17.36
CA ALA A 205 16.56 -1.19 16.23
C ALA A 205 17.87 -1.96 16.16
N SER A 206 17.84 -3.13 15.54
CA SER A 206 19.07 -3.84 15.16
C SER A 206 19.69 -3.24 13.93
N VAL A 207 20.97 -2.87 14.02
CA VAL A 207 21.74 -2.30 12.93
C VAL A 207 22.88 -3.22 12.53
N CYS A 208 22.98 -3.51 11.25
CA CYS A 208 24.07 -4.22 10.62
C CYS A 208 25.01 -3.22 9.94
N SER A 209 26.31 -3.37 10.19
CA SER A 209 27.35 -2.65 9.47
C SER A 209 27.45 -3.13 8.01
N PRO A 210 28.02 -2.32 7.11
CA PRO A 210 28.17 -2.70 5.71
C PRO A 210 29.05 -3.94 5.56
N SER A 211 28.76 -4.74 4.54
CA SER A 211 29.56 -5.91 4.17
C SER A 211 30.06 -5.76 2.75
N LEU A 212 31.33 -5.39 2.61
CA LEU A 212 32.00 -5.26 1.31
C LEU A 212 32.49 -6.61 0.75
N SER A 213 32.28 -7.70 1.49
CA SER A 213 32.66 -9.06 1.08
C SER A 213 31.54 -9.74 0.29
N GLY A 214 31.93 -10.48 -0.76
CA GLY A 214 31.02 -11.27 -1.60
C GLY A 214 30.88 -10.72 -3.02
N ALA A 215 30.32 -11.53 -3.93
CA ALA A 215 30.05 -11.12 -5.29
C ALA A 215 28.76 -10.28 -5.36
N PRO A 216 28.63 -9.33 -6.30
CA PRO A 216 27.38 -8.62 -6.53
C PRO A 216 26.24 -9.61 -6.80
N VAL A 217 25.13 -9.47 -6.08
CA VAL A 217 23.93 -10.28 -6.33
C VAL A 217 23.15 -9.68 -7.48
N GLN A 218 22.73 -10.53 -8.42
CA GLN A 218 21.80 -10.14 -9.46
C GLN A 218 20.40 -9.95 -8.86
N LEU A 219 19.85 -8.76 -9.08
CA LEU A 219 18.48 -8.44 -8.72
C LEU A 219 17.62 -8.82 -9.92
N GLU A 220 16.70 -9.73 -9.69
CA GLU A 220 15.74 -10.12 -10.71
C GLU A 220 14.67 -9.05 -10.82
N GLU A 221 14.43 -8.55 -12.03
CA GLU A 221 13.26 -7.74 -12.32
C GLU A 221 12.01 -8.60 -12.18
N ILE A 222 11.07 -8.16 -11.34
CA ILE A 222 9.77 -8.80 -11.23
C ILE A 222 8.83 -8.08 -12.19
N PRO A 223 8.20 -8.80 -13.13
CA PRO A 223 7.19 -8.21 -13.99
C PRO A 223 6.09 -7.60 -13.13
N ARG A 224 5.82 -6.31 -13.31
CA ARG A 224 4.71 -5.66 -12.64
C ARG A 224 3.40 -6.28 -13.08
N THR A 225 2.43 -6.33 -12.17
CA THR A 225 1.07 -6.74 -12.52
C THR A 225 0.52 -5.79 -13.59
N PRO A 226 0.06 -6.30 -14.76
CA PRO A 226 -0.49 -5.47 -15.81
C PRO A 226 -1.63 -4.59 -15.30
N ARG A 227 -1.58 -3.32 -15.68
CA ARG A 227 -2.64 -2.35 -15.39
C ARG A 227 -3.77 -2.48 -16.40
N ILE A 228 -5.01 -2.53 -15.92
CA ILE A 228 -6.19 -2.43 -16.78
C ILE A 228 -6.24 -0.99 -17.34
N PRO A 229 -6.33 -0.80 -18.67
CA PRO A 229 -6.53 0.52 -19.25
C PRO A 229 -7.81 1.18 -18.72
N VAL A 230 -7.74 2.47 -18.42
CA VAL A 230 -8.85 3.23 -17.86
C VAL A 230 -9.28 4.34 -18.80
N GLU A 231 -10.59 4.46 -18.98
CA GLU A 231 -11.21 5.62 -19.59
C GLU A 231 -11.72 6.57 -18.50
N LEU A 232 -11.12 7.76 -18.41
CA LEU A 232 -11.46 8.76 -17.40
C LEU A 232 -12.81 9.41 -17.72
N ILE A 233 -13.59 9.72 -16.68
CA ILE A 233 -14.92 10.36 -16.82
C ILE A 233 -14.85 11.65 -17.63
N CYS A 234 -13.83 12.49 -17.41
CA CYS A 234 -13.66 13.74 -18.17
C CYS A 234 -13.60 13.50 -19.69
N LYS A 235 -13.10 12.35 -20.16
CA LYS A 235 -13.10 12.00 -21.58
C LYS A 235 -14.50 11.62 -22.06
N TRP A 236 -15.31 10.99 -21.22
CA TRP A 236 -16.71 10.69 -21.52
C TRP A 236 -17.57 11.94 -21.56
N GLU A 237 -17.40 12.83 -20.59
CA GLU A 237 -18.08 14.13 -20.53
C GLU A 237 -17.87 14.93 -21.81
N VAL A 238 -16.63 15.06 -22.26
CA VAL A 238 -16.30 15.74 -23.52
C VAL A 238 -16.94 15.06 -24.73
N ARG A 239 -16.98 13.73 -24.78
CA ARG A 239 -17.58 12.98 -25.89
C ARG A 239 -19.11 13.09 -25.93
N GLN A 240 -19.75 13.12 -24.77
CA GLN A 240 -21.21 13.13 -24.63
C GLN A 240 -21.78 14.55 -24.50
N GLY A 241 -20.94 15.56 -24.33
CA GLY A 241 -21.38 16.94 -24.07
C GLY A 241 -22.10 17.08 -22.74
N THR A 242 -21.71 16.28 -21.73
CA THR A 242 -22.29 16.29 -20.39
C THR A 242 -21.30 16.85 -19.38
N SER A 243 -21.81 17.37 -18.27
CA SER A 243 -21.02 17.76 -17.10
C SER A 243 -21.52 16.98 -15.89
N LEU A 244 -20.98 15.78 -15.69
CA LEU A 244 -21.36 14.89 -14.59
C LEU A 244 -20.66 15.27 -13.28
N LEU A 245 -19.48 15.89 -13.36
CA LEU A 245 -18.67 16.28 -12.21
C LEU A 245 -18.94 17.70 -11.70
N ASP A 246 -19.79 18.47 -12.38
CA ASP A 246 -20.11 19.85 -11.97
C ASP A 246 -21.03 19.91 -10.74
N ASP A 247 -21.96 18.96 -10.61
CA ASP A 247 -22.92 18.90 -9.50
C ASP A 247 -22.81 17.56 -8.75
N SER A 248 -22.46 17.65 -7.47
CA SER A 248 -22.37 16.48 -6.59
C SER A 248 -23.75 15.85 -6.32
N PRO A 249 -23.88 14.51 -6.40
CA PRO A 249 -25.15 13.80 -6.19
C PRO A 249 -25.53 13.70 -4.70
N TRP A 250 -24.71 14.23 -3.78
CA TRP A 250 -24.88 14.03 -2.35
C TRP A 250 -25.85 15.00 -1.67
N GLU A 251 -26.31 16.03 -2.39
CA GLU A 251 -27.22 17.09 -1.89
C GLU A 251 -26.67 17.82 -0.64
N ASP A 252 -25.36 17.77 -0.41
CA ASP A 252 -24.67 18.40 0.72
C ASP A 252 -24.03 19.74 0.36
N GLY A 253 -24.10 20.15 -0.91
CA GLY A 253 -23.53 21.39 -1.44
C GLY A 253 -22.02 21.36 -1.67
N GLU A 254 -21.36 20.24 -1.42
CA GLU A 254 -19.93 20.07 -1.61
C GLU A 254 -19.63 19.44 -2.98
N PRO A 255 -18.54 19.83 -3.66
CA PRO A 255 -18.17 19.22 -4.94
C PRO A 255 -17.70 17.77 -4.77
N PHE A 256 -17.53 17.07 -5.89
CA PHE A 256 -16.92 15.74 -5.90
C PHE A 256 -15.56 15.73 -5.20
N SER A 257 -15.38 14.80 -4.28
CA SER A 257 -14.07 14.51 -3.68
C SER A 257 -13.20 13.67 -4.61
N SER A 258 -11.89 13.57 -4.31
CA SER A 258 -11.01 12.66 -5.06
C SER A 258 -11.49 11.21 -4.95
N ARG A 259 -12.02 10.80 -3.78
CA ARG A 259 -12.64 9.49 -3.59
C ARG A 259 -13.84 9.29 -4.51
N ASP A 260 -14.72 10.27 -4.65
CA ASP A 260 -15.90 10.13 -5.51
C ASP A 260 -15.51 9.98 -6.98
N ILE A 261 -14.54 10.77 -7.45
CA ILE A 261 -14.02 10.69 -8.83
C ILE A 261 -13.39 9.32 -9.10
N VAL A 262 -12.52 8.85 -8.20
CA VAL A 262 -11.88 7.52 -8.32
C VAL A 262 -12.92 6.42 -8.30
N SER A 263 -13.89 6.50 -7.38
CA SER A 263 -14.94 5.49 -7.26
C SER A 263 -15.82 5.45 -8.50
N LEU A 264 -16.34 6.59 -8.95
CA LEU A 264 -17.22 6.65 -10.12
C LEU A 264 -16.49 6.17 -11.38
N THR A 265 -15.23 6.57 -11.56
CA THR A 265 -14.41 6.14 -12.70
C THR A 265 -14.13 4.64 -12.59
N GLY A 266 -13.77 4.16 -11.40
CA GLY A 266 -13.50 2.77 -11.08
C GLY A 266 -14.67 1.86 -11.39
N LEU A 267 -15.82 2.14 -10.78
CA LEU A 267 -17.06 1.38 -10.96
C LEU A 267 -17.50 1.34 -12.41
N SER A 268 -17.42 2.47 -13.12
CA SER A 268 -17.84 2.53 -14.51
C SER A 268 -16.94 1.70 -15.41
N ASN A 269 -15.62 1.76 -15.22
CA ASN A 269 -14.68 0.92 -15.98
C ASN A 269 -14.82 -0.56 -15.61
N THR A 270 -15.13 -0.89 -14.34
CA THR A 270 -15.44 -2.28 -13.95
C THR A 270 -16.67 -2.81 -14.70
N LEU A 271 -17.72 -2.00 -14.85
CA LEU A 271 -18.92 -2.38 -15.60
C LEU A 271 -18.69 -2.55 -17.11
N LEU A 272 -17.69 -1.86 -17.68
CA LEU A 272 -17.29 -2.04 -19.07
C LEU A 272 -16.59 -3.39 -19.30
N ILE A 273 -15.92 -3.93 -18.28
CA ILE A 273 -15.24 -5.22 -18.33
C ILE A 273 -16.22 -6.35 -18.03
N ASP A 274 -17.06 -6.18 -17.01
CA ASP A 274 -17.99 -7.19 -16.55
C ASP A 274 -19.36 -6.61 -16.24
N CYS A 275 -20.35 -6.98 -17.06
CA CYS A 275 -21.73 -6.55 -16.93
C CYS A 275 -22.66 -7.62 -16.33
N ARG A 276 -22.10 -8.70 -15.75
CA ARG A 276 -22.87 -9.74 -15.05
C ARG A 276 -23.70 -9.14 -13.92
N LYS A 277 -24.79 -9.83 -13.57
CA LYS A 277 -25.71 -9.39 -12.52
C LYS A 277 -25.01 -9.27 -11.15
N SER A 278 -24.12 -10.19 -10.84
CA SER A 278 -23.32 -10.18 -9.61
C SER A 278 -22.44 -8.92 -9.49
N THR A 279 -21.77 -8.53 -10.57
CA THR A 279 -20.94 -7.32 -10.65
C THR A 279 -21.78 -6.05 -10.53
N LYS A 280 -22.94 -6.00 -11.18
CA LYS A 280 -23.91 -4.90 -11.00
C LYS A 280 -24.38 -4.77 -9.56
N ASP A 281 -24.63 -5.89 -8.88
CA ASP A 281 -25.03 -5.88 -7.48
C ASP A 281 -23.90 -5.37 -6.56
N CYS A 282 -22.64 -5.71 -6.85
CA CYS A 282 -21.48 -5.15 -6.14
C CYS A 282 -21.34 -3.64 -6.37
N VAL A 283 -21.57 -3.17 -7.61
CA VAL A 283 -21.54 -1.73 -7.92
C VAL A 283 -22.63 -0.96 -7.18
N VAL A 284 -23.86 -1.49 -7.15
CA VAL A 284 -24.96 -0.87 -6.36
C VAL A 284 -24.59 -0.84 -4.88
N ALA A 285 -24.06 -1.93 -4.33
CA ALA A 285 -23.59 -1.97 -2.95
C ALA A 285 -22.51 -0.91 -2.69
N PHE A 286 -21.58 -0.72 -3.63
CA PHE A 286 -20.50 0.27 -3.52
C PHE A 286 -21.03 1.71 -3.53
N VAL A 287 -22.00 2.04 -4.38
CA VAL A 287 -22.61 3.37 -4.42
C VAL A 287 -23.33 3.68 -3.11
N ILE A 288 -24.07 2.72 -2.55
CA ILE A 288 -24.70 2.87 -1.22
C ILE A 288 -23.61 3.02 -0.14
N HIS A 289 -22.53 2.25 -0.24
CA HIS A 289 -21.38 2.36 0.66
C HIS A 289 -20.76 3.77 0.63
N LEU A 290 -20.58 4.39 -0.53
CA LEU A 290 -20.11 5.79 -0.63
C LEU A 290 -21.05 6.75 0.09
N SER A 291 -22.35 6.59 -0.11
CA SER A 291 -23.38 7.33 0.63
C SER A 291 -23.28 7.17 2.15
N VAL A 292 -22.91 5.98 2.63
CA VAL A 292 -22.71 5.71 4.06
C VAL A 292 -21.44 6.39 4.55
N LEU A 293 -20.31 6.24 3.84
CA LEU A 293 -19.04 6.88 4.23
C LEU A 293 -19.14 8.40 4.24
N ARG A 294 -19.91 8.99 3.32
CA ARG A 294 -20.14 10.43 3.23
C ARG A 294 -20.94 10.99 4.42
N ARG A 295 -21.90 10.21 4.93
CA ARG A 295 -22.86 10.66 5.98
C ARG A 295 -22.47 10.26 7.39
N LEU A 296 -21.68 9.20 7.56
CA LEU A 296 -21.30 8.68 8.87
C LEU A 296 -19.86 9.02 9.19
N ASP A 297 -19.65 9.55 10.38
CA ASP A 297 -18.31 9.68 10.96
C ASP A 297 -17.74 8.31 11.32
N LEU A 298 -16.41 8.21 11.43
CA LEU A 298 -15.73 6.95 11.72
C LEU A 298 -16.27 6.23 12.97
N SER A 299 -16.66 6.98 14.01
CA SER A 299 -17.24 6.43 15.25
C SER A 299 -18.59 5.72 15.03
N GLN A 300 -19.32 6.08 13.97
CA GLN A 300 -20.63 5.55 13.64
C GLN A 300 -20.58 4.40 12.63
N ARG A 301 -19.41 4.15 12.02
CA ARG A 301 -19.20 3.11 11.00
C ARG A 301 -18.98 1.71 11.56
N SER A 302 -18.93 1.56 12.89
CA SER A 302 -18.73 0.26 13.52
C SER A 302 -19.86 -0.70 13.18
N CYS A 303 -19.54 -1.80 12.52
CA CYS A 303 -20.49 -2.84 12.19
C CYS A 303 -19.93 -4.25 12.44
N LYS A 304 -20.85 -5.22 12.54
CA LYS A 304 -20.51 -6.64 12.68
C LYS A 304 -20.00 -7.17 11.34
N GLU A 305 -19.02 -8.06 11.44
CA GLU A 305 -18.54 -8.80 10.28
C GLU A 305 -19.69 -9.60 9.65
N THR A 306 -19.83 -9.47 8.33
CA THR A 306 -20.86 -10.16 7.54
C THR A 306 -20.20 -11.18 6.64
N THR A 307 -20.51 -12.45 6.85
CA THR A 307 -20.08 -13.55 5.98
C THR A 307 -20.94 -13.59 4.72
N LEU A 308 -20.29 -13.71 3.57
CA LEU A 308 -20.95 -13.94 2.29
C LEU A 308 -20.99 -15.45 1.99
N SER A 309 -22.01 -15.91 1.28
CA SER A 309 -22.00 -17.27 0.70
C SER A 309 -20.84 -17.44 -0.28
N GLU A 310 -20.43 -18.68 -0.55
CA GLU A 310 -19.28 -18.96 -1.43
C GLU A 310 -19.41 -18.30 -2.81
N LEU A 311 -20.61 -18.34 -3.42
CA LEU A 311 -20.86 -17.71 -4.72
C LEU A 311 -20.77 -16.18 -4.66
N GLN A 312 -21.29 -15.58 -3.58
CA GLN A 312 -21.19 -14.13 -3.35
C GLN A 312 -19.75 -13.71 -3.09
N GLN A 313 -19.00 -14.50 -2.31
CA GLN A 313 -17.60 -14.26 -2.01
C GLN A 313 -16.77 -14.27 -3.30
N SER A 314 -16.91 -15.30 -4.14
CA SER A 314 -16.20 -15.38 -5.42
C SER A 314 -16.56 -14.20 -6.34
N SER A 315 -17.85 -13.84 -6.43
CA SER A 315 -18.27 -12.69 -7.23
C SER A 315 -17.73 -11.36 -6.71
N PHE A 316 -17.68 -11.21 -5.38
CA PHE A 316 -17.13 -10.03 -4.73
C PHE A 316 -15.62 -9.93 -4.97
N GLU A 317 -14.89 -11.04 -4.88
CA GLU A 317 -13.46 -11.09 -5.15
C GLU A 317 -13.13 -10.73 -6.61
N ASP A 318 -13.85 -11.28 -7.59
CA ASP A 318 -13.71 -10.92 -9.02
C ASP A 318 -13.90 -9.41 -9.25
N PHE A 319 -14.99 -8.88 -8.69
CA PHE A 319 -15.30 -7.44 -8.76
C PHE A 319 -14.19 -6.62 -8.10
N PHE A 320 -13.79 -6.99 -6.88
CA PHE A 320 -12.85 -6.22 -6.08
C PHE A 320 -11.44 -6.23 -6.66
N ALA A 321 -11.00 -7.35 -7.24
CA ALA A 321 -9.75 -7.44 -7.97
C ALA A 321 -9.71 -6.44 -9.15
N SER A 322 -10.76 -6.47 -9.99
CA SER A 322 -10.89 -5.60 -11.15
C SER A 322 -10.98 -4.12 -10.76
N PHE A 323 -11.86 -3.81 -9.80
CA PHE A 323 -12.06 -2.46 -9.27
C PHE A 323 -10.76 -1.90 -8.67
N SER A 324 -10.06 -2.70 -7.86
CA SER A 324 -8.81 -2.27 -7.21
C SER A 324 -7.68 -2.02 -8.20
N ASN A 325 -7.54 -2.85 -9.23
CA ASN A 325 -6.55 -2.65 -10.29
C ASN A 325 -6.84 -1.38 -11.11
N ILE A 326 -8.11 -1.15 -11.46
CA ILE A 326 -8.54 0.09 -12.12
C ILE A 326 -8.25 1.31 -11.24
N CYS A 327 -8.65 1.28 -9.96
CA CYS A 327 -8.39 2.36 -9.02
C CYS A 327 -6.89 2.63 -8.85
N THR A 328 -6.06 1.58 -8.81
CA THR A 328 -4.60 1.71 -8.79
C THR A 328 -4.11 2.49 -10.00
N THR A 329 -4.59 2.15 -11.19
CA THR A 329 -4.25 2.84 -12.44
C THR A 329 -4.66 4.31 -12.43
N ILE A 330 -5.84 4.62 -11.87
CA ILE A 330 -6.33 6.01 -11.73
C ILE A 330 -5.42 6.79 -10.77
N VAL A 331 -5.16 6.24 -9.59
CA VAL A 331 -4.34 6.88 -8.56
C VAL A 331 -2.93 7.17 -9.06
N GLU A 332 -2.33 6.26 -9.81
CA GLU A 332 -0.99 6.43 -10.41
C GLU A 332 -0.94 7.51 -11.49
N LYS A 333 -1.99 7.66 -12.31
CA LYS A 333 -1.95 8.50 -13.53
C LYS A 333 -2.60 9.87 -13.40
N VAL A 334 -3.63 10.00 -12.57
CA VAL A 334 -4.40 11.25 -12.45
C VAL A 334 -3.67 12.20 -11.51
N SER A 335 -3.76 13.51 -11.72
CA SER A 335 -3.41 14.49 -10.69
C SER A 335 -4.71 15.00 -10.09
N PHE A 336 -4.86 14.90 -8.77
CA PHE A 336 -6.07 15.33 -8.07
C PHE A 336 -5.89 16.78 -7.63
N LYS A 337 -6.91 17.61 -7.88
CA LYS A 337 -7.00 18.99 -7.40
C LYS A 337 -8.02 19.13 -6.27
N GLU A 338 -8.89 18.14 -6.17
CA GLU A 338 -9.99 18.03 -5.23
C GLU A 338 -9.48 17.62 -3.85
N LEU A 339 -10.38 17.61 -2.85
CA LEU A 339 -10.09 17.10 -1.52
C LEU A 339 -9.52 15.69 -1.61
N TRP A 340 -8.35 15.47 -1.03
CA TRP A 340 -7.74 14.15 -0.94
C TRP A 340 -8.31 13.37 0.23
N ASP A 341 -9.21 12.44 -0.08
CA ASP A 341 -9.85 11.53 0.88
C ASP A 341 -9.86 10.08 0.36
N ILE A 342 -9.04 9.77 -0.66
CA ILE A 342 -8.93 8.43 -1.26
C ILE A 342 -8.39 7.40 -0.25
N PHE A 343 -7.73 7.82 0.82
CA PHE A 343 -7.36 6.93 1.94
C PHE A 343 -8.57 6.30 2.65
N ASP A 344 -9.77 6.84 2.45
CA ASP A 344 -11.05 6.33 2.95
C ASP A 344 -11.96 5.84 1.79
N LEU A 345 -11.35 5.27 0.73
CA LEU A 345 -12.05 4.80 -0.48
C LEU A 345 -12.97 3.59 -0.22
N VAL A 346 -12.57 2.69 0.68
CA VAL A 346 -13.28 1.44 0.96
C VAL A 346 -13.28 1.13 2.45
N ASP A 347 -14.47 0.89 3.00
CA ASP A 347 -14.70 0.10 4.21
C ASP A 347 -15.38 -1.21 3.82
N GLY A 348 -14.59 -2.28 3.75
CA GLY A 348 -15.06 -3.59 3.29
C GLY A 348 -16.09 -4.23 4.23
N ARG A 349 -16.12 -3.88 5.52
CA ARG A 349 -17.12 -4.41 6.45
C ARG A 349 -18.49 -3.81 6.14
N ILE A 350 -18.57 -2.49 5.98
CA ILE A 350 -19.80 -1.81 5.56
C ILE A 350 -20.25 -2.31 4.20
N LEU A 351 -19.32 -2.41 3.23
CA LEU A 351 -19.64 -2.87 1.88
C LEU A 351 -20.23 -4.29 1.87
N ARG A 352 -19.64 -5.23 2.61
CA ARG A 352 -20.15 -6.60 2.74
C ARG A 352 -21.52 -6.64 3.39
N GLN A 353 -21.75 -5.83 4.42
CA GLN A 353 -23.05 -5.76 5.09
C GLN A 353 -24.15 -5.28 4.10
N ILE A 354 -23.88 -4.22 3.34
CA ILE A 354 -24.80 -3.72 2.32
C ILE A 354 -25.08 -4.80 1.26
N LEU A 355 -24.04 -5.46 0.76
CA LEU A 355 -24.18 -6.52 -0.24
C LEU A 355 -25.02 -7.69 0.27
N GLY A 356 -24.85 -8.08 1.54
CA GLY A 356 -25.68 -9.10 2.20
C GLY A 356 -27.16 -8.70 2.27
N CYS A 357 -27.45 -7.46 2.68
CA CYS A 357 -28.82 -6.94 2.80
C CYS A 357 -29.54 -6.82 1.44
N LEU A 358 -28.83 -6.38 0.39
CA LEU A 358 -29.40 -6.24 -0.97
C LEU A 358 -29.91 -7.56 -1.55
N GLN A 359 -29.40 -8.69 -1.06
CA GLN A 359 -29.82 -10.00 -1.54
C GLN A 359 -30.94 -10.61 -0.69
N MET A 360 -30.93 -10.40 0.64
CA MET A 360 -32.05 -10.81 1.50
C MET A 360 -33.39 -10.20 1.07
N SER A 361 -33.39 -8.90 0.78
CA SER A 361 -34.59 -8.18 0.32
C SER A 361 -35.18 -8.70 -1.01
N ARG A 362 -34.39 -9.43 -1.81
CA ARG A 362 -34.85 -10.05 -3.07
C ARG A 362 -35.40 -11.46 -2.89
N TYR A 363 -34.97 -12.19 -1.86
CA TYR A 363 -35.55 -13.49 -1.53
C TYR A 363 -36.96 -13.35 -0.95
N GLU A 364 -37.24 -12.27 -0.23
CA GLU A 364 -38.59 -11.99 0.30
C GLU A 364 -39.59 -11.65 -0.82
N THR A 365 -39.15 -11.00 -1.91
CA THR A 365 -40.03 -10.65 -3.05
C THR A 365 -40.37 -11.80 -4.00
N HIS A 366 -39.80 -13.00 -3.81
CA HIS A 366 -40.07 -14.17 -4.66
C HIS A 366 -40.93 -15.24 -3.97
N VAL A 367 -41.44 -14.97 -2.76
CA VAL A 367 -42.27 -15.89 -1.97
C VAL A 367 -43.74 -15.45 -1.89
N ASP A 368 -44.11 -14.31 -2.50
CA ASP A 368 -45.49 -13.82 -2.58
C ASP A 368 -46.14 -14.02 -3.96
#